data_AF-A0A944MDW5-F1
#
_entry.id   AF-A0A944MDW5-F1
#
_cell.length_a   1.000
_cell.length_b   1.000
_cell.length_c   1.000
_cell.angle_alpha   90.00
_cell.angle_beta   90.00
_cell.angle_gamma   90.00
#
_symmetry.space_group_name_H-M   'P 1'
#
loop_
_entity.id
_entity.type
_entity.pdbx_description
1 polymer ?
#
loop_
_entity_poly.entity_id
_entity_poly.type
_entity_poly.pdbx_seq_one_letter_code
_entity_poly.pdbx_strand_id
1 'polypeptide(L)'
;MIKLIVKGWSDESAWMGDDRWSHFDYCQRLSHCTYLRGVALNSAARGLLMKQRLELELVSRERAEALVFSLESLGAQCEIRQPRREKVVSLDLFRQAVGERAPARFIAGLR
;
A
#
# COMPACT_ATOMS: atom_id res chain seq x y z
N MET A 1 -1.17 6.63 -0.95
CA MET A 1 -1.76 5.45 -0.26
C MET A 1 -0.78 4.31 -0.38
N ILE A 2 -0.65 3.48 0.64
CA ILE A 2 0.34 2.39 0.69
C ILE A 2 -0.42 1.07 0.61
N LYS A 3 0.18 0.04 -0.01
CA LYS A 3 -0.40 -1.30 -0.04
C LYS A 3 0.46 -2.25 0.77
N LEU A 4 -0.18 -3.07 1.59
CA LEU A 4 0.43 -4.20 2.28
C LEU A 4 -0.08 -5.49 1.67
N ILE A 5 0.84 -6.36 1.28
CA ILE A 5 0.53 -7.67 0.70
C ILE A 5 1.00 -8.74 1.68
N VAL A 6 0.07 -9.58 2.14
CA VAL A 6 0.37 -10.78 2.91
C VAL A 6 0.46 -11.96 1.94
N LYS A 7 1.68 -12.46 1.72
CA LYS A 7 1.98 -13.50 0.73
C LYS A 7 1.77 -14.92 1.25
N GLY A 8 1.82 -15.11 2.55
CA GLY A 8 1.78 -16.42 3.17
C GLY A 8 2.08 -16.32 4.66
N TRP A 9 2.13 -17.48 5.30
CA TRP A 9 2.35 -17.63 6.73
C TRP A 9 3.30 -18.79 6.95
N SER A 10 4.23 -18.64 7.89
CA SER A 10 5.19 -19.66 8.30
C SER A 10 5.24 -19.70 9.82
N ASP A 11 4.89 -20.84 10.38
CA ASP A 11 4.90 -21.03 11.84
C ASP A 11 6.35 -21.05 12.38
N GLU A 12 7.34 -21.41 11.56
CA GLU A 12 8.77 -21.31 11.91
C GLU A 12 9.23 -19.86 12.05
N SER A 13 8.55 -18.93 11.37
CA SER A 13 8.84 -17.49 11.41
C SER A 13 8.10 -16.78 12.53
N ALA A 14 7.12 -17.44 13.17
CA ALA A 14 6.33 -16.86 14.25
C ALA A 14 7.16 -16.84 15.54
N TRP A 15 7.22 -15.69 16.19
CA TRP A 15 7.98 -15.49 17.44
C TRP A 15 7.10 -15.02 18.61
N MET A 16 5.82 -14.71 18.37
CA MET A 16 4.79 -14.79 19.40
C MET A 16 4.24 -16.23 19.45
N GLY A 17 4.19 -16.81 20.65
CA GLY A 17 3.67 -18.16 20.91
C GLY A 17 2.14 -18.29 20.71
N ASP A 18 1.54 -19.34 21.27
CA ASP A 18 0.13 -19.74 21.07
C ASP A 18 -0.94 -18.72 21.48
N ASP A 19 -0.56 -17.54 22.01
CA ASP A 19 -1.44 -16.38 22.19
C ASP A 19 -1.78 -15.74 20.82
N ARG A 20 -2.66 -16.43 20.10
CA ARG A 20 -3.19 -15.96 18.82
C ARG A 20 -4.16 -14.83 19.07
N TRP A 21 -4.00 -13.76 18.30
CA TRP A 21 -4.96 -12.66 18.27
C TRP A 21 -6.37 -13.15 17.97
N SER A 22 -7.34 -12.58 18.68
CA SER A 22 -8.74 -12.79 18.41
C SER A 22 -9.17 -12.07 17.13
N HIS A 23 -10.34 -12.42 16.58
CA HIS A 23 -10.95 -11.68 15.47
C HIS A 23 -11.10 -10.18 15.78
N PHE A 24 -11.43 -9.86 17.04
CA PHE A 24 -11.58 -8.49 17.51
C PHE A 24 -10.26 -7.70 17.45
N ASP A 25 -9.14 -8.30 17.86
CA ASP A 25 -7.81 -7.67 17.82
C ASP A 25 -7.42 -7.31 16.39
N TYR A 26 -7.69 -8.21 15.43
CA TYR A 26 -7.49 -7.92 14.00
C TYR A 26 -8.37 -6.77 13.52
N CYS A 27 -9.66 -6.78 13.85
CA CYS A 27 -10.58 -5.69 13.50
C CYS A 27 -10.09 -4.34 14.04
N GLN A 28 -9.68 -4.29 15.31
CA GLN A 28 -9.21 -3.07 15.95
C GLN A 28 -7.97 -2.53 15.24
N ARG A 29 -6.94 -3.36 15.05
CA ARG A 29 -5.68 -2.94 14.40
C ARG A 29 -5.89 -2.54 12.95
N LEU A 30 -6.68 -3.29 12.20
CA LEU A 30 -7.03 -2.93 10.82
C LEU A 30 -7.78 -1.60 10.75
N SER A 31 -8.67 -1.31 11.70
CA SER A 31 -9.43 -0.03 11.71
C SER A 31 -8.53 1.19 11.93
N HIS A 32 -7.40 1.01 12.63
CA HIS A 32 -6.38 2.04 12.82
C HIS A 32 -5.45 2.18 11.62
N CYS A 33 -5.22 1.11 10.86
CA CYS A 33 -4.23 1.10 9.77
C CYS A 33 -4.83 1.34 8.38
N THR A 34 -6.12 1.05 8.20
CA THR A 34 -6.86 1.08 6.93
C THR A 34 -8.08 2.01 7.00
N TYR A 35 -8.70 2.26 5.84
CA TYR A 35 -10.03 2.88 5.76
C TYR A 35 -11.18 1.85 5.80
N LEU A 36 -10.90 0.56 6.01
CA LEU A 36 -11.93 -0.48 5.99
C LEU A 36 -12.93 -0.30 7.15
N ARG A 37 -14.21 -0.51 6.88
CA ARG A 37 -15.30 -0.44 7.87
C ARG A 37 -16.32 -1.56 7.61
N GLY A 38 -17.14 -1.86 8.62
CA GLY A 38 -18.25 -2.80 8.53
C GLY A 38 -17.84 -4.18 8.00
N VAL A 39 -18.57 -4.66 6.98
CA VAL A 39 -18.36 -6.00 6.38
C VAL A 39 -16.95 -6.14 5.79
N ALA A 40 -16.41 -5.11 5.14
CA ALA A 40 -15.08 -5.16 4.54
C ALA A 40 -13.97 -5.33 5.60
N LEU A 41 -14.10 -4.62 6.73
CA LEU A 41 -13.21 -4.78 7.88
C LEU A 41 -13.29 -6.19 8.47
N ASN A 42 -14.51 -6.68 8.69
CA ASN A 42 -14.74 -8.01 9.27
C ASN A 42 -14.20 -9.13 8.36
N SER A 43 -14.38 -8.99 7.04
CA SER A 43 -13.88 -9.94 6.05
C SER A 43 -12.36 -9.96 6.02
N ALA A 44 -11.70 -8.79 6.01
CA ALA A 44 -10.25 -8.70 6.06
C ALA A 44 -9.68 -9.28 7.36
N ALA A 45 -10.28 -8.96 8.50
CA ALA A 45 -9.90 -9.52 9.80
C ALA A 45 -10.06 -11.04 9.84
N ARG A 46 -11.15 -11.57 9.28
CA ARG A 46 -11.35 -13.02 9.16
C ARG A 46 -10.32 -13.66 8.23
N GLY A 47 -9.96 -13.01 7.13
CA GLY A 47 -8.91 -13.48 6.22
C GLY A 47 -7.57 -13.60 6.94
N LEU A 48 -7.19 -12.60 7.73
CA LEU A 48 -5.97 -12.64 8.56
C LEU A 48 -6.02 -13.75 9.61
N LEU A 49 -7.14 -13.87 10.33
CA LEU A 49 -7.33 -14.93 11.33
C LEU A 49 -7.20 -16.33 10.72
N MET A 50 -7.71 -16.52 9.50
CA MET A 50 -7.64 -17.76 8.74
C MET A 50 -6.32 -17.93 7.96
N LYS A 51 -5.32 -17.08 8.24
CA LYS A 51 -4.00 -17.09 7.59
C LYS A 51 -4.06 -17.07 6.05
N GLN A 52 -5.01 -16.30 5.50
CA GLN A 52 -5.18 -16.16 4.05
C GLN A 52 -4.19 -15.16 3.45
N ARG A 53 -3.99 -15.27 2.14
CA ARG A 53 -3.33 -14.23 1.33
C ARG A 53 -4.28 -13.07 1.11
N LEU A 54 -3.78 -11.85 1.27
CA LEU A 54 -4.62 -10.65 1.15
C LEU A 54 -3.78 -9.40 0.86
N GLU A 55 -4.43 -8.44 0.22
CA GLU A 55 -3.89 -7.12 -0.07
C GLU A 55 -4.72 -6.07 0.67
N LEU A 56 -4.05 -5.20 1.43
CA LEU A 56 -4.66 -4.18 2.25
C LEU A 56 -4.18 -2.80 1.81
N GLU A 57 -5.14 -1.90 1.59
CA GLU A 57 -4.83 -0.49 1.37
C GLU A 57 -4.75 0.25 2.70
N LEU A 58 -3.62 0.91 2.91
CA LEU A 58 -3.22 1.52 4.16
C LEU A 58 -3.08 3.03 4.03
N VAL A 59 -3.38 3.69 5.14
CA VAL A 59 -3.46 5.16 5.23
C VAL A 59 -2.08 5.80 5.07
N SER A 60 -1.07 5.23 5.72
CA SER A 60 0.30 5.77 5.74
C SER A 60 1.33 4.65 5.77
N ARG A 61 2.60 5.03 5.56
CA ARG A 61 3.72 4.08 5.59
C ARG A 61 3.98 3.58 7.00
N GLU A 62 3.91 4.48 7.98
CA GLU A 62 4.15 4.19 9.40
C GLU A 62 3.13 3.16 9.91
N ARG A 63 1.86 3.32 9.51
CA ARG A 63 0.80 2.33 9.82
C ARG A 63 1.03 0.99 9.14
N ALA A 64 1.61 0.99 7.94
CA ALA A 64 2.00 -0.24 7.26
C ALA A 64 3.11 -0.96 7.99
N GLU A 65 4.17 -0.26 8.37
CA GLU A 65 5.29 -0.83 9.11
C GLU A 65 4.85 -1.36 10.48
N ALA A 66 3.97 -0.66 11.19
CA ALA A 66 3.40 -1.13 12.45
C ALA A 66 2.55 -2.41 12.29
N LEU A 67 1.75 -2.47 11.22
CA LEU A 67 0.94 -3.66 10.93
C LEU A 67 1.81 -4.84 10.49
N VAL A 68 2.84 -4.60 9.66
CA VAL A 68 3.84 -5.61 9.25
C VAL A 68 4.48 -6.23 10.47
N PHE A 69 5.06 -5.42 11.36
CA PHE A 69 5.73 -5.92 12.57
C PHE A 69 4.83 -6.86 13.37
N SER A 70 3.57 -6.48 13.49
CA SER A 70 2.61 -7.23 14.27
C SER A 70 2.15 -8.52 13.56
N LEU A 71 2.06 -8.54 12.23
CA LEU A 71 1.71 -9.73 11.46
C LEU A 71 2.90 -10.69 11.33
N GLU A 72 4.11 -10.17 11.14
CA GLU A 72 5.35 -10.95 11.11
C GLU A 72 5.61 -11.66 12.45
N SER A 73 5.26 -11.03 13.58
CA SER A 73 5.30 -11.71 14.89
C SER A 73 4.42 -12.96 14.98
N LEU A 74 3.39 -13.03 14.15
CA LEU A 74 2.47 -14.17 14.02
C LEU A 74 2.85 -15.09 12.85
N GLY A 75 4.02 -14.87 12.24
CA GLY A 75 4.56 -15.67 11.15
C GLY A 75 4.09 -15.25 9.75
N ALA A 76 3.40 -14.11 9.61
CA ALA A 76 3.01 -13.63 8.28
C ALA A 76 4.23 -13.17 7.47
N GLN A 77 4.21 -13.42 6.17
CA GLN A 77 5.21 -12.93 5.22
C GLN A 77 4.63 -11.74 4.44
N CYS A 78 5.18 -10.55 4.67
CA CYS A 78 4.61 -9.30 4.20
C CYS A 78 5.47 -8.58 3.15
N GLU A 79 4.83 -7.81 2.26
CA GLU A 79 5.49 -6.88 1.35
C GLU A 79 4.74 -5.54 1.37
N ILE A 80 5.47 -4.43 1.54
CA ILE A 80 4.91 -3.08 1.39
C ILE A 80 5.17 -2.59 -0.04
N ARG A 81 4.12 -2.23 -0.75
CA ARG A 81 4.19 -1.54 -2.05
C ARG A 81 3.69 -0.12 -1.93
N GLN A 82 4.50 0.81 -2.43
CA GLN A 82 4.01 2.16 -2.71
C GLN A 82 3.67 2.23 -4.20
N PRO A 83 2.46 2.64 -4.59
CA PRO A 83 2.22 3.01 -5.97
C PRO A 83 3.24 4.09 -6.31
N ARG A 84 4.07 3.83 -7.32
CA ARG A 84 5.01 4.84 -7.84
C ARG A 84 4.15 6.07 -8.12
N ARG A 85 4.51 7.22 -7.54
CA ARG A 85 4.03 8.49 -8.10
C ARG A 85 4.45 8.42 -9.56
N GLU A 86 3.48 8.34 -10.46
CA GLU A 86 3.76 8.72 -11.84
C GLU A 86 4.43 10.08 -11.72
N LYS A 87 5.71 10.16 -12.09
CA LYS A 87 6.34 11.46 -12.23
C LYS A 87 5.50 12.12 -13.30
N VAL A 88 4.63 13.04 -12.90
CA VAL A 88 4.07 14.03 -13.82
C VAL A 88 5.28 14.84 -14.25
N VAL A 89 5.98 14.35 -15.27
CA VAL A 89 6.94 15.15 -15.98
C VAL A 89 6.08 16.22 -16.63
N SER A 90 6.19 17.45 -16.17
CA SER A 90 5.59 18.57 -16.88
C SER A 90 5.99 18.42 -18.35
N LEU A 91 5.01 18.44 -19.26
CA LEU A 91 5.26 18.31 -20.70
C LEU A 91 6.31 19.33 -21.16
N ASP A 92 6.38 20.49 -20.48
CA ASP A 92 7.35 21.55 -20.74
C ASP A 92 8.78 21.14 -20.37
N LEU A 93 8.96 20.41 -19.25
CA LEU A 93 10.26 19.87 -18.85
C LEU A 93 10.71 18.75 -19.79
N PHE A 94 9.78 17.94 -20.30
CA PHE A 94 10.07 16.93 -21.32
C PHE A 94 10.50 17.60 -22.64
N ARG A 95 9.77 18.62 -23.10
CA ARG A 95 10.11 19.38 -24.32
C ARG A 95 11.47 20.06 -24.23
N GLN A 96 11.82 20.64 -23.08
CA GLN A 96 13.15 21.22 -22.84
C GLN A 96 14.26 20.17 -22.85
N ALA A 97 14.03 19.00 -22.23
CA ALA A 97 15.03 17.93 -22.14
C ALA A 97 15.26 17.19 -23.46
N VAL A 98 14.23 17.07 -24.30
CA VAL A 98 14.31 16.40 -25.62
C VAL A 98 14.91 17.32 -26.69
N GLY A 99 15.19 18.59 -26.37
CA GLY A 99 15.80 19.51 -27.32
C GLY A 99 14.94 19.74 -28.56
N GLU A 100 13.62 19.54 -28.45
CA GLU A 100 12.69 19.90 -29.51
C GLU A 100 12.71 21.42 -29.62
N ARG A 101 13.51 21.92 -30.57
CA ARG A 101 13.34 23.25 -31.13
C ARG A 101 11.88 23.35 -31.56
N ALA A 102 11.09 24.09 -30.79
CA ALA A 102 9.79 24.56 -31.22
C ALA A 102 9.95 25.08 -32.66
N PRO A 103 9.17 24.57 -33.63
CA PRO A 103 9.24 25.13 -34.97
C PRO A 103 8.81 26.58 -34.86
N ALA A 104 9.75 27.50 -35.06
CA ALA A 104 9.47 28.89 -35.31
C ALA A 104 8.65 28.96 -36.60
N ARG A 105 7.32 28.88 -36.47
CA ARG A 105 6.41 29.36 -37.50
C ARG A 105 5.85 30.68 -37.01
N PHE A 106 6.55 31.72 -37.45
CA PHE A 106 6.01 33.03 -37.73
C PHE A 106 4.54 32.92 -38.16
N ILE A 107 3.63 33.46 -37.35
CA ILE A 107 2.41 34.04 -37.87
C ILE A 107 2.66 35.54 -37.84
N ALA A 108 2.96 36.07 -39.02
CA ALA A 108 3.00 37.49 -39.28
C ALA A 108 1.63 38.11 -38.96
N GLY A 109 1.65 39.24 -38.25
CA GLY A 109 0.72 40.35 -38.45
C GLY A 109 -0.77 40.11 -38.18
N LEU A 110 -1.24 40.68 -37.06
CA LEU A 110 -2.58 41.27 -36.97
C LEU A 110 -2.73 42.39 -38.02
N ARG A 111 -3.68 42.25 -38.96
CA ARG A 111 -4.73 43.22 -39.29
C ARG A 111 -5.65 42.71 -40.38
#